data_AF-A0A8C3M1H9-F1
#
_entry.id   AF-A0A8C3M1H9-F1
#
_cell.length_a   1.000
_cell.length_b   1.000
_cell.length_c   1.000
_cell.angle_alpha   90.00
_cell.angle_beta   90.00
_cell.angle_gamma   90.00
#
_symmetry.space_group_name_H-M   'P 1'
#
loop_
_entity.id
_entity.type
_entity.pdbx_description
1 polymer ?
#
loop_
_entity_poly.entity_id
_entity_poly.type
_entity_poly.pdbx_seq_one_letter_code
_entity_poly.pdbx_strand_id
1 'polypeptide(L)'
;QSVPATHPPMKVYEAALKTGPDSSSGLATAGFRTAKYLPPEWHQSNYNLYHKAFASCEESERNRDEAKELSESTAATTERAQKDSTAALGQRLQDIHFWKTELQKEIEELDAETNLLAAQKLRLERALDATEVPYAIATDNLQCRERRQPPDLVCDEVERELLKEAELIRNIQELLKRTLMQASNQMRLNRDHKEVCEMDWSDKVETYNIDDKCGRYKNQSTNIQFHPSSVKFEESASTPETWAKFSHDNIYRAERERLASVNLRALIDNILHDVSEDLRMQCAAVNEAFAKRCLELDDTKHKLEHHLTLKEIGDQEANIVALKQAIRDKEGPMKVAQTRLYDRSFRPNVELCRDAAQFRLISEVEELTESIESLKKKLQDAEQSLRNLEDTRMNLEKEIAVKTNSIFIDRQKCMAHRTRYPTVLKLAGYR
;
A
#
# COMPACT_ATOMS: atom_id res chain seq x y z
N GLN A 1 -17.59 -57.47 6.69
CA GLN A 1 -18.11 -58.84 6.65
C GLN A 1 -19.52 -58.78 6.12
N SER A 2 -19.71 -59.10 4.84
CA SER A 2 -20.99 -59.04 4.13
C SER A 2 -21.23 -60.38 3.44
N VAL A 3 -22.43 -60.90 3.65
CA VAL A 3 -22.94 -62.20 3.20
C VAL A 3 -23.02 -62.25 1.67
N PRO A 4 -22.67 -63.35 0.98
CA PRO A 4 -22.84 -63.45 -0.45
C PRO A 4 -24.33 -63.63 -0.80
N ALA A 5 -24.80 -62.88 -1.81
CA ALA A 5 -26.12 -63.07 -2.38
C ALA A 5 -26.20 -64.43 -3.09
N THR A 6 -27.01 -65.34 -2.56
CA THR A 6 -27.38 -66.61 -3.17
C THR A 6 -28.32 -66.36 -4.34
N HIS A 7 -27.92 -66.78 -5.55
CA HIS A 7 -28.84 -66.87 -6.68
C HIS A 7 -29.92 -67.93 -6.38
N PRO A 8 -31.22 -67.65 -6.62
CA PRO A 8 -32.26 -68.69 -6.57
C PRO A 8 -32.10 -69.66 -7.76
N PRO A 9 -32.44 -70.96 -7.60
CA PRO A 9 -32.22 -71.95 -8.65
C PRO A 9 -33.21 -71.77 -9.81
N MET A 10 -32.74 -72.03 -11.04
CA MET A 10 -33.60 -72.20 -12.21
C MET A 10 -34.62 -73.32 -11.95
N LYS A 11 -35.92 -73.01 -12.09
CA LYS A 11 -36.96 -74.04 -12.21
C LYS A 11 -36.81 -74.71 -13.57
N VAL A 12 -36.17 -75.88 -13.60
CA VAL A 12 -36.32 -76.84 -14.70
C VAL A 12 -37.69 -77.49 -14.53
N TYR A 13 -38.61 -77.25 -15.47
CA TYR A 13 -39.87 -77.97 -15.54
C TYR A 13 -39.58 -79.39 -16.04
N GLU A 14 -39.42 -80.35 -15.12
CA GLU A 14 -39.50 -81.77 -15.44
C GLU A 14 -40.98 -82.15 -15.58
N ALA A 15 -41.36 -82.64 -16.76
CA ALA A 15 -42.68 -83.19 -17.00
C ALA A 15 -42.86 -84.48 -16.17
N ALA A 16 -43.90 -84.51 -15.33
CA ALA A 16 -44.25 -85.68 -14.53
C ALA A 16 -44.61 -86.88 -15.43
N LEU A 17 -43.74 -87.89 -15.48
CA LEU A 17 -44.06 -89.22 -15.96
C LEU A 17 -45.08 -89.86 -15.01
N LYS A 18 -46.36 -89.82 -15.37
CA LYS A 18 -47.41 -90.61 -14.71
C LYS A 18 -47.19 -92.10 -15.04
N THR A 19 -46.49 -92.82 -14.16
CA THR A 19 -46.54 -94.27 -14.08
C THR A 19 -47.74 -94.68 -13.21
N GLY A 20 -48.93 -94.71 -13.82
CA GLY A 20 -50.14 -95.29 -13.25
C GLY A 20 -50.58 -96.49 -14.09
N PRO A 21 -51.02 -97.59 -13.46
CA PRO A 21 -51.29 -98.85 -14.15
C PRO A 21 -52.68 -98.77 -14.78
N ASP A 22 -52.78 -98.23 -15.99
CA ASP A 22 -53.88 -98.46 -16.95
C ASP A 22 -53.62 -97.62 -18.21
N SER A 23 -52.69 -98.08 -19.05
CA SER A 23 -52.69 -97.72 -20.46
C SER A 23 -52.07 -98.86 -21.26
N SER A 24 -52.94 -99.83 -21.56
CA SER A 24 -52.75 -100.84 -22.59
C SER A 24 -52.45 -100.16 -23.92
N SER A 25 -51.18 -99.94 -24.21
CA SER A 25 -50.67 -99.69 -25.55
C SER A 25 -49.92 -100.95 -25.92
N GLY A 26 -50.59 -101.79 -26.72
CA GLY A 26 -50.19 -103.16 -27.00
C GLY A 26 -48.74 -103.27 -27.44
N LEU A 27 -47.96 -104.03 -26.66
CA LEU A 27 -46.79 -104.73 -27.15
C LEU A 27 -47.27 -105.78 -28.15
N ALA A 28 -47.40 -105.37 -29.41
CA ALA A 28 -47.61 -106.29 -30.53
C ALA A 28 -46.27 -106.96 -30.84
N THR A 29 -46.14 -108.19 -30.35
CA THR A 29 -45.17 -109.19 -30.80
C THR A 29 -45.28 -109.40 -32.32
N ALA A 30 -44.14 -109.72 -32.94
CA ALA A 30 -43.95 -109.95 -34.37
C ALA A 30 -45.10 -110.67 -35.09
N GLY A 31 -45.53 -110.11 -36.23
CA GLY A 31 -46.39 -110.79 -37.21
C GLY A 31 -47.31 -109.82 -37.94
N PHE A 32 -47.16 -109.72 -39.27
CA PHE A 32 -48.01 -108.95 -40.18
C PHE A 32 -49.51 -109.09 -39.87
N ARG A 33 -50.11 -108.08 -39.22
CA ARG A 33 -51.54 -107.76 -39.30
C ARG A 33 -51.69 -106.26 -39.34
N THR A 34 -52.32 -105.76 -40.40
CA THR A 34 -52.72 -104.37 -40.56
C THR A 34 -53.59 -104.00 -39.34
N ALA A 35 -53.05 -103.22 -38.40
CA ALA A 35 -53.81 -102.67 -37.28
C ALA A 35 -54.81 -101.66 -37.85
N LYS A 36 -55.96 -102.16 -38.31
CA LYS A 36 -57.03 -101.34 -38.85
C LYS A 36 -57.85 -100.84 -37.67
N TYR A 37 -57.78 -99.53 -37.41
CA TYR A 37 -58.62 -98.86 -36.43
C TYR A 37 -60.10 -99.13 -36.71
N LEU A 38 -60.88 -99.40 -35.67
CA LEU A 38 -62.34 -99.44 -35.79
C LEU A 38 -62.84 -98.01 -36.10
N PRO A 39 -63.93 -97.83 -36.88
CA PRO A 39 -64.42 -96.48 -37.21
C PRO A 39 -64.60 -95.54 -35.99
N PRO A 40 -65.08 -96.00 -34.82
CA PRO A 40 -65.14 -95.16 -33.62
C PRO A 40 -63.76 -94.73 -33.10
N GLU A 41 -62.75 -95.60 -33.18
CA GLU A 41 -61.37 -95.32 -32.77
C GLU A 41 -60.68 -94.35 -33.73
N TRP A 42 -60.96 -94.46 -35.04
CA TRP A 42 -60.51 -93.52 -36.06
C TRP A 42 -61.18 -92.14 -35.87
N HIS A 43 -62.48 -92.10 -35.60
CA HIS A 43 -63.18 -90.86 -35.29
C HIS A 43 -62.65 -90.21 -34.00
N GLN A 44 -62.40 -90.98 -32.94
CA GLN A 44 -61.82 -90.47 -31.70
C GLN A 44 -60.38 -89.96 -31.89
N SER A 45 -59.56 -90.67 -32.66
CA SER A 45 -58.18 -90.26 -32.96
C SER A 45 -58.13 -88.96 -33.77
N ASN A 46 -58.94 -88.84 -34.82
CA ASN A 46 -59.05 -87.60 -35.58
C ASN A 46 -59.65 -86.47 -34.75
N TYR A 47 -60.67 -86.73 -33.93
CA TYR A 47 -61.23 -85.74 -33.01
C TYR A 47 -60.18 -85.22 -32.03
N ASN A 48 -59.37 -86.12 -31.45
CA ASN A 48 -58.25 -85.75 -30.58
C ASN A 48 -57.17 -84.96 -31.34
N LEU A 49 -56.92 -85.28 -32.61
CA LEU A 49 -55.95 -84.56 -33.46
C LEU A 49 -56.45 -83.15 -33.80
N TYR A 50 -57.72 -83.00 -34.18
CA TYR A 50 -58.36 -81.71 -34.41
C TYR A 50 -58.38 -80.86 -33.14
N HIS A 51 -58.72 -81.46 -32.00
CA HIS A 51 -58.75 -80.75 -30.73
C HIS A 51 -57.34 -80.31 -30.28
N LYS A 52 -56.31 -81.12 -30.54
CA LYS A 52 -54.89 -80.74 -30.31
C LYS A 52 -54.43 -79.63 -31.26
N ALA A 53 -54.77 -79.73 -32.55
CA ALA A 53 -54.42 -78.71 -33.53
C ALA A 53 -55.11 -77.37 -33.24
N PHE A 54 -56.38 -77.42 -32.83
CA PHE A 54 -57.15 -76.25 -32.41
C PHE A 54 -56.56 -75.61 -31.15
N ALA A 55 -56.29 -76.41 -30.11
CA ALA A 55 -55.64 -75.91 -28.89
C ALA A 55 -54.24 -75.30 -29.16
N SER A 56 -53.47 -75.91 -30.07
CA SER A 56 -52.16 -75.38 -30.48
C SER A 56 -52.27 -74.08 -31.29
N CYS A 57 -53.31 -73.92 -32.12
CA CYS A 57 -53.58 -72.67 -32.82
C CYS A 57 -54.02 -71.57 -31.84
N GLU A 58 -54.94 -71.87 -30.92
CA GLU A 58 -55.35 -70.91 -29.88
C GLU A 58 -54.19 -70.49 -28.97
N GLU A 59 -53.28 -71.41 -28.63
CA GLU A 59 -52.06 -71.09 -27.87
C GLU A 59 -51.08 -70.24 -28.70
N SER A 60 -50.94 -70.51 -30.00
CA SER A 60 -50.11 -69.69 -30.90
C SER A 60 -50.68 -68.27 -31.09
N GLU A 61 -52.00 -68.16 -31.24
CA GLU A 61 -52.71 -66.87 -31.35
C GLU A 61 -52.56 -66.07 -30.05
N ARG A 62 -52.82 -66.67 -28.90
CA ARG A 62 -52.58 -66.02 -27.59
C ARG A 62 -51.13 -65.58 -27.43
N ASN A 63 -50.15 -66.44 -27.74
CA ASN A 63 -48.74 -66.08 -27.65
C ASN A 63 -48.36 -64.92 -28.58
N ARG A 64 -48.94 -64.86 -29.79
CA ARG A 64 -48.72 -63.74 -30.72
C ARG A 64 -49.34 -62.45 -30.20
N ASP A 65 -50.54 -62.51 -29.66
CA ASP A 65 -51.24 -61.35 -29.12
C ASP A 65 -50.52 -60.84 -27.87
N GLU A 66 -50.11 -61.73 -26.96
CA GLU A 66 -49.26 -61.40 -25.80
C GLU A 66 -47.91 -60.82 -26.22
N ALA A 67 -47.23 -61.39 -27.22
CA ALA A 67 -45.97 -60.86 -27.72
C ALA A 67 -46.13 -59.49 -28.37
N LYS A 68 -47.24 -59.26 -29.07
CA LYS A 68 -47.56 -57.96 -29.68
C LYS A 68 -47.85 -56.91 -28.61
N GLU A 69 -48.69 -57.22 -27.64
CA GLU A 69 -48.99 -56.34 -26.50
C GLU A 69 -47.72 -56.02 -25.71
N LEU A 70 -46.88 -57.02 -25.45
CA LEU A 70 -45.59 -56.82 -24.79
C LEU A 70 -44.66 -55.93 -25.63
N SER A 71 -44.59 -56.14 -26.95
CA SER A 71 -43.77 -55.31 -27.84
C SER A 71 -44.24 -53.85 -27.86
N GLU A 72 -45.54 -53.61 -27.93
CA GLU A 72 -46.11 -52.26 -27.92
C GLU A 72 -45.90 -51.58 -26.55
N SER A 73 -46.15 -52.30 -25.47
CA SER A 73 -45.96 -51.83 -24.08
C SER A 73 -44.48 -51.50 -23.78
N THR A 74 -43.55 -52.36 -24.21
CA THR A 74 -42.11 -52.14 -24.03
C THR A 74 -41.58 -51.02 -24.92
N ALA A 75 -42.10 -50.87 -26.15
CA ALA A 75 -41.77 -49.73 -27.00
C ALA A 75 -42.20 -48.41 -26.36
N ALA A 76 -43.46 -48.32 -25.90
CA ALA A 76 -43.98 -47.13 -25.22
C ALA A 76 -43.22 -46.80 -23.92
N THR A 77 -42.84 -47.83 -23.16
CA THR A 77 -42.04 -47.67 -21.94
C THR A 77 -40.62 -47.17 -22.25
N THR A 78 -40.00 -47.69 -23.31
CA THR A 78 -38.66 -47.29 -23.77
C THR A 78 -38.65 -45.84 -24.25
N GLU A 79 -39.63 -45.44 -25.06
CA GLU A 79 -39.76 -44.07 -25.56
C GLU A 79 -39.98 -43.09 -24.40
N ARG A 80 -40.85 -43.45 -23.44
CA ARG A 80 -41.08 -42.64 -22.24
C ARG A 80 -39.79 -42.46 -21.43
N ALA A 81 -39.06 -43.54 -21.15
CA ALA A 81 -37.81 -43.48 -20.41
C ALA A 81 -36.73 -42.63 -21.11
N GLN A 82 -36.64 -42.71 -22.45
CA GLN A 82 -35.76 -41.84 -23.24
C GLN A 82 -36.16 -40.37 -23.16
N LYS A 83 -37.46 -40.07 -23.25
CA LYS A 83 -37.97 -38.71 -23.14
C LYS A 83 -37.68 -38.12 -21.75
N ASP A 84 -37.94 -38.90 -20.70
CA ASP A 84 -37.74 -38.47 -19.31
C ASP A 84 -36.25 -38.21 -19.02
N SER A 85 -35.35 -39.11 -19.44
CA SER A 85 -33.90 -38.92 -19.31
C SER A 85 -33.37 -37.74 -20.13
N THR A 86 -33.87 -37.54 -21.36
CA THR A 86 -33.51 -36.37 -22.18
C THR A 86 -33.96 -35.07 -21.53
N ALA A 87 -35.16 -35.05 -20.94
CA ALA A 87 -35.67 -33.89 -20.20
C ALA A 87 -34.84 -33.61 -18.95
N ALA A 88 -34.44 -34.65 -18.20
CA ALA A 88 -33.57 -34.52 -17.04
C ALA A 88 -32.17 -33.96 -17.39
N LEU A 89 -31.56 -34.41 -18.50
CA LEU A 89 -30.32 -33.83 -19.03
C LEU A 89 -30.51 -32.36 -19.41
N GLY A 90 -31.64 -32.01 -20.02
CA GLY A 90 -32.01 -30.63 -20.33
C GLY A 90 -32.07 -29.73 -19.09
N GLN A 91 -32.67 -30.20 -18.00
CA GLN A 91 -32.69 -29.48 -16.72
C GLN A 91 -31.28 -29.31 -16.16
N ARG A 92 -30.48 -30.39 -16.19
CA ARG A 92 -29.10 -30.36 -15.69
C ARG A 92 -28.22 -29.35 -16.43
N LEU A 93 -28.39 -29.22 -17.75
CA LEU A 93 -27.69 -28.22 -18.55
C LEU A 93 -28.00 -26.78 -18.11
N GLN A 94 -29.23 -26.49 -17.69
CA GLN A 94 -29.59 -25.17 -17.17
C GLN A 94 -28.84 -24.87 -15.86
N ASP A 95 -28.78 -25.85 -14.95
CA ASP A 95 -28.07 -25.71 -13.67
C ASP A 95 -26.57 -25.49 -13.90
N ILE A 96 -25.94 -26.27 -14.78
CA ILE A 96 -24.52 -26.14 -15.11
C ILE A 96 -24.26 -24.77 -15.76
N HIS A 97 -25.12 -24.34 -16.68
CA HIS A 97 -25.00 -23.04 -17.33
C HIS A 97 -25.08 -21.89 -16.32
N PHE A 98 -26.00 -21.97 -15.35
CA PHE A 98 -26.12 -20.98 -14.28
C PHE A 98 -24.80 -20.84 -13.51
N TRP A 99 -24.27 -21.93 -12.94
CA TRP A 99 -23.03 -21.87 -12.16
C TRP A 99 -21.81 -21.46 -13.00
N LYS A 100 -21.73 -21.92 -14.26
CA LYS A 100 -20.69 -21.47 -15.19
C LYS A 100 -20.75 -19.96 -15.41
N THR A 101 -21.94 -19.38 -15.56
CA THR A 101 -22.11 -17.94 -15.78
C THR A 101 -21.74 -17.15 -14.53
N GLU A 102 -22.19 -17.59 -13.34
CA GLU A 102 -21.86 -16.92 -12.08
C GLU A 102 -20.36 -16.98 -11.76
N LEU A 103 -19.71 -18.13 -11.99
CA LEU A 103 -18.26 -18.26 -11.84
C LEU A 103 -17.51 -17.34 -12.79
N GLN A 104 -17.93 -17.28 -14.06
CA GLN A 104 -17.31 -16.40 -15.05
C GLN A 104 -17.40 -14.93 -14.63
N LYS A 105 -18.58 -14.50 -14.18
CA LYS A 105 -18.81 -13.14 -13.70
C LYS A 105 -17.89 -12.81 -12.51
N GLU A 106 -17.80 -13.69 -11.51
CA GLU A 106 -16.96 -13.44 -10.34
C GLU A 106 -15.46 -13.38 -10.71
N ILE A 107 -15.00 -14.23 -11.66
CA ILE A 107 -13.63 -14.17 -12.19
C ILE A 107 -13.34 -12.81 -12.83
N GLU A 108 -14.26 -12.32 -13.66
CA GLU A 108 -14.13 -11.02 -14.35
C GLU A 108 -14.16 -9.85 -13.35
N GLU A 109 -15.04 -9.89 -12.34
CA GLU A 109 -15.12 -8.87 -11.29
C GLU A 109 -13.87 -8.85 -10.40
N LEU A 110 -13.34 -10.01 -10.02
CA LEU A 110 -12.13 -10.14 -9.21
C LEU A 110 -10.87 -9.69 -9.97
N ASP A 111 -10.79 -9.98 -11.28
CA ASP A 111 -9.72 -9.49 -12.15
C ASP A 111 -9.76 -7.96 -12.27
N ALA A 112 -10.95 -7.39 -12.53
CA ALA A 112 -11.15 -5.95 -12.63
C ALA A 112 -10.75 -5.24 -11.32
N GLU A 113 -11.18 -5.76 -10.17
CA GLU A 113 -10.81 -5.20 -8.86
C GLU A 113 -9.30 -5.32 -8.57
N THR A 114 -8.67 -6.44 -8.97
CA THR A 114 -7.22 -6.62 -8.84
C THR A 114 -6.44 -5.60 -9.66
N ASN A 115 -6.92 -5.27 -10.86
CA ASN A 115 -6.33 -4.23 -11.70
C ASN A 115 -6.49 -2.83 -11.09
N LEU A 116 -7.64 -2.53 -10.48
CA LEU A 116 -7.85 -1.28 -9.73
C LEU A 116 -6.92 -1.18 -8.52
N LEU A 117 -6.75 -2.27 -7.77
CA LEU A 117 -5.83 -2.31 -6.63
C LEU A 117 -4.38 -2.15 -7.07
N ALA A 118 -3.99 -2.73 -8.22
CA ALA A 118 -2.67 -2.55 -8.81
C ALA A 118 -2.40 -1.08 -9.16
N ALA A 119 -3.37 -0.38 -9.75
CA ALA A 119 -3.25 1.05 -10.03
C ALA A 119 -3.10 1.89 -8.75
N GLN A 120 -3.86 1.56 -7.70
CA GLN A 120 -3.77 2.22 -6.41
C GLN A 120 -2.44 1.94 -5.70
N LYS A 121 -1.92 0.71 -5.81
CA LYS A 121 -0.58 0.34 -5.33
C LYS A 121 0.51 1.16 -6.04
N LEU A 122 0.44 1.31 -7.36
CA LEU A 122 1.40 2.13 -8.11
C LEU A 122 1.38 3.60 -7.64
N ARG A 123 0.19 4.15 -7.38
CA ARG A 123 0.06 5.50 -6.80
C ARG A 123 0.71 5.59 -5.42
N LEU A 124 0.55 4.56 -4.60
CA LEU A 124 1.18 4.47 -3.28
C LEU A 124 2.72 4.39 -3.35
N GLU A 125 3.27 3.65 -4.33
CA GLU A 125 4.72 3.60 -4.60
C GLU A 125 5.25 5.00 -4.99
N ARG A 126 4.55 5.69 -5.89
CA ARG A 126 4.93 7.06 -6.30
C ARG A 126 4.88 8.05 -5.14
N ALA A 127 3.90 7.93 -4.26
CA ALA A 127 3.80 8.76 -3.06
C ALA A 127 4.98 8.52 -2.12
N LEU A 128 5.36 7.26 -1.90
CA LEU A 128 6.52 6.89 -1.10
C LEU A 128 7.81 7.49 -1.70
N ASP A 129 8.05 7.32 -3.00
CA ASP A 129 9.21 7.90 -3.68
C ASP A 129 9.23 9.43 -3.59
N ALA A 130 8.05 10.07 -3.63
CA ALA A 130 7.94 11.52 -3.52
C ALA A 130 8.37 12.05 -2.14
N THR A 131 8.35 11.23 -1.08
CA THR A 131 8.78 11.64 0.27
C THR A 131 10.29 11.74 0.44
N GLU A 132 11.09 11.15 -0.45
CA GLU A 132 12.56 11.22 -0.39
C GLU A 132 13.07 12.66 -0.53
N VAL A 133 12.41 13.46 -1.37
CA VAL A 133 12.80 14.86 -1.59
C VAL A 133 12.58 15.72 -0.33
N PRO A 134 11.39 15.73 0.31
CA PRO A 134 11.19 16.35 1.62
C PRO A 134 12.19 15.91 2.67
N TYR A 135 12.49 14.60 2.75
CA TYR A 135 13.39 14.06 3.75
C TYR A 135 14.80 14.63 3.57
N ALA A 136 15.32 14.57 2.34
CA ALA A 136 16.63 15.13 1.99
C ALA A 136 16.69 16.63 2.28
N ILE A 137 15.64 17.40 1.94
CA ILE A 137 15.57 18.84 2.26
C ILE A 137 15.64 19.08 3.77
N ALA A 138 14.87 18.34 4.57
CA ALA A 138 14.86 18.51 6.02
C ALA A 138 16.24 18.20 6.63
N THR A 139 16.86 17.09 6.23
CA THR A 139 18.20 16.70 6.73
C THR A 139 19.30 17.64 6.26
N ASP A 140 19.26 18.10 5.02
CA ASP A 140 20.24 19.04 4.48
C ASP A 140 20.15 20.40 5.19
N ASN A 141 18.93 20.86 5.51
CA ASN A 141 18.73 22.09 6.28
C ASN A 141 19.31 21.99 7.69
N LEU A 142 19.10 20.87 8.39
CA LEU A 142 19.70 20.61 9.70
C LEU A 142 21.23 20.68 9.60
N GLN A 143 21.83 19.95 8.65
CA GLN A 143 23.27 19.94 8.43
C GLN A 143 23.84 21.31 8.02
N CYS A 144 23.10 22.09 7.24
CA CYS A 144 23.52 23.45 6.88
C CYS A 144 23.59 24.36 8.10
N ARG A 145 22.64 24.20 9.03
CA ARG A 145 22.55 25.03 10.24
C ARG A 145 23.60 24.72 11.29
N GLU A 146 24.14 23.50 11.31
CA GLU A 146 25.33 23.15 12.10
C GLU A 146 26.58 23.99 11.73
N ARG A 147 26.57 24.67 10.58
CA ARG A 147 27.69 25.52 10.11
C ARG A 147 27.62 26.95 10.63
N ARG A 148 26.57 27.31 11.37
CA ARG A 148 26.46 28.63 12.00
C ARG A 148 27.58 28.82 13.02
N GLN A 149 27.98 30.07 13.19
CA GLN A 149 29.04 30.42 14.13
C GLN A 149 28.46 30.73 15.52
N PRO A 150 29.13 30.35 16.62
CA PRO A 150 28.76 30.83 17.95
C PRO A 150 28.76 32.37 18.00
N PRO A 151 27.80 33.01 18.70
CA PRO A 151 26.79 32.41 19.58
C PRO A 151 25.48 32.00 18.89
N ASP A 152 25.35 32.10 17.56
CA ASP A 152 24.09 31.81 16.84
C ASP A 152 23.83 30.33 16.58
N LEU A 153 24.81 29.47 16.88
CA LEU A 153 24.64 28.02 16.90
C LEU A 153 23.84 27.63 18.15
N VAL A 154 22.52 27.67 18.02
CA VAL A 154 21.55 27.41 19.10
C VAL A 154 20.44 26.48 18.62
N CYS A 155 19.93 25.66 19.53
CA CYS A 155 18.70 24.89 19.32
C CYS A 155 17.50 25.85 19.40
N ASP A 156 17.09 26.37 18.24
CA ASP A 156 15.95 27.29 18.11
C ASP A 156 14.70 26.58 17.57
N GLU A 157 13.61 27.34 17.40
CA GLU A 157 12.34 26.82 16.90
C GLU A 157 12.47 26.09 15.55
N VAL A 158 13.33 26.59 14.67
CA VAL A 158 13.47 26.04 13.33
C VAL A 158 14.12 24.66 13.39
N GLU A 159 15.13 24.47 14.24
CA GLU A 159 15.74 23.16 14.44
C GLU A 159 14.73 22.15 14.98
N ARG A 160 13.90 22.58 15.95
CA ARG A 160 12.82 21.74 16.49
C ARG A 160 11.80 21.35 15.43
N GLU A 161 11.35 22.30 14.61
CA GLU A 161 10.38 22.02 13.54
C GLU A 161 10.98 21.17 12.40
N LEU A 162 12.27 21.33 12.09
CA LEU A 162 12.98 20.47 11.13
C LEU A 162 13.13 19.04 11.64
N LEU A 163 13.43 18.85 12.93
CA LEU A 163 13.48 17.51 13.54
C LEU A 163 12.12 16.83 13.52
N LYS A 164 11.05 17.56 13.84
CA LYS A 164 9.66 17.07 13.71
C LYS A 164 9.34 16.70 12.26
N GLU A 165 9.73 17.52 11.29
CA GLU A 165 9.54 17.24 9.86
C GLU A 165 10.24 15.95 9.44
N ALA A 166 11.50 15.74 9.82
CA ALA A 166 12.25 14.53 9.51
C ALA A 166 11.64 13.27 10.16
N GLU A 167 11.19 13.37 11.41
CA GLU A 167 10.53 12.27 12.12
C GLU A 167 9.17 11.93 11.49
N LEU A 168 8.35 12.94 11.18
CA LEU A 168 7.07 12.78 10.50
C LEU A 168 7.25 12.05 9.17
N ILE A 169 8.20 12.50 8.33
CA ILE A 169 8.48 11.87 7.03
C ILE A 169 8.89 10.39 7.20
N ARG A 170 9.73 10.08 8.18
CA ARG A 170 10.13 8.69 8.46
C ARG A 170 8.94 7.82 8.87
N ASN A 171 8.06 8.33 9.72
CA ASN A 171 6.85 7.62 10.16
C ASN A 171 5.89 7.39 8.99
N ILE A 172 5.74 8.38 8.10
CA ILE A 172 4.96 8.28 6.87
C ILE A 172 5.55 7.23 5.94
N GLN A 173 6.86 7.25 5.66
CA GLN A 173 7.51 6.26 4.81
C GLN A 173 7.26 4.84 5.31
N GLU A 174 7.32 4.62 6.63
CA GLU A 174 7.04 3.33 7.24
C GLU A 174 5.56 2.92 7.09
N LEU A 175 4.63 3.85 7.28
CA LEU A 175 3.20 3.62 7.04
C LEU A 175 2.95 3.19 5.58
N LEU A 176 3.44 3.97 4.61
CA LEU A 176 3.26 3.67 3.19
C LEU A 176 3.86 2.31 2.80
N LYS A 177 5.05 1.96 3.33
CA LYS A 177 5.67 0.62 3.12
C LYS A 177 4.80 -0.52 3.65
N ARG A 178 4.22 -0.37 4.85
CA ARG A 178 3.31 -1.39 5.41
C ARG A 178 2.05 -1.53 4.56
N THR A 179 1.47 -0.42 4.12
CA THR A 179 0.29 -0.43 3.26
C THR A 179 0.59 -1.03 1.88
N LEU A 180 1.79 -0.82 1.32
CA LEU A 180 2.23 -1.49 0.08
C LEU A 180 2.32 -3.02 0.24
N MET A 181 2.79 -3.49 1.39
CA MET A 181 2.83 -4.92 1.70
C MET A 181 1.40 -5.48 1.79
N GLN A 182 0.49 -4.77 2.45
CA GLN A 182 -0.93 -5.16 2.52
C GLN A 182 -1.56 -5.24 1.12
N ALA A 183 -1.35 -4.23 0.27
CA ALA A 183 -1.86 -4.24 -1.10
C ALA A 183 -1.29 -5.40 -1.93
N SER A 184 0.02 -5.68 -1.82
CA SER A 184 0.66 -6.79 -2.53
C SER A 184 0.13 -8.14 -2.07
N ASN A 185 -0.10 -8.32 -0.77
CA ASN A 185 -0.68 -9.53 -0.21
C ASN A 185 -2.13 -9.73 -0.66
N GLN A 186 -2.94 -8.67 -0.65
CA GLN A 186 -4.33 -8.73 -1.11
C GLN A 186 -4.41 -9.06 -2.61
N MET A 187 -3.55 -8.47 -3.45
CA MET A 187 -3.48 -8.83 -4.88
C MET A 187 -3.15 -10.32 -5.08
N ARG A 188 -2.28 -10.89 -4.24
CA ARG A 188 -1.99 -12.33 -4.26
C ARG A 188 -3.22 -13.16 -3.89
N LEU A 189 -3.92 -12.79 -2.82
CA LEU A 189 -5.15 -13.49 -2.39
C LEU A 189 -6.23 -13.45 -3.48
N ASN A 190 -6.43 -12.30 -4.13
CA ASN A 190 -7.36 -12.20 -5.25
C ASN A 190 -6.96 -13.15 -6.39
N ARG A 191 -5.67 -13.21 -6.73
CA ARG A 191 -5.18 -14.13 -7.77
C ARG A 191 -5.40 -15.59 -7.39
N ASP A 192 -5.08 -15.97 -6.16
CA ASP A 192 -5.25 -17.35 -5.67
C ASP A 192 -6.74 -17.77 -5.76
N HIS A 193 -7.67 -16.89 -5.37
CA HIS A 193 -9.10 -17.16 -5.44
C HIS A 193 -9.67 -17.09 -6.87
N LYS A 194 -9.08 -16.28 -7.74
CA LYS A 194 -9.39 -16.28 -9.18
C LYS A 194 -9.04 -17.63 -9.81
N GLU A 195 -7.84 -18.14 -9.55
CA GLU A 195 -7.38 -19.44 -10.05
C GLU A 195 -8.31 -20.58 -9.58
N VAL A 196 -8.77 -20.56 -8.32
CA VAL A 196 -9.77 -21.53 -7.82
C VAL A 196 -11.09 -21.45 -8.58
N CYS A 197 -11.60 -20.25 -8.85
CA CYS A 197 -12.84 -20.07 -9.61
C CYS A 197 -12.68 -20.49 -11.08
N GLU A 198 -11.52 -20.20 -11.69
CA GLU A 198 -11.19 -20.60 -13.07
C GLU A 198 -11.15 -22.13 -13.23
N MET A 199 -10.60 -22.85 -12.24
CA MET A 199 -10.60 -24.31 -12.22
C MET A 199 -12.03 -24.86 -12.15
N ASP A 200 -12.85 -24.37 -11.22
CA ASP A 200 -14.26 -24.79 -11.11
C ASP A 200 -15.04 -24.46 -12.39
N TRP A 201 -14.83 -23.27 -12.96
CA TRP A 201 -15.44 -22.87 -14.22
C TRP A 201 -15.06 -23.81 -15.37
N SER A 202 -13.78 -24.19 -15.47
CA SER A 202 -13.30 -25.14 -16.48
C SER A 202 -14.00 -26.49 -16.35
N ASP A 203 -14.12 -27.02 -15.13
CA ASP A 203 -14.83 -28.28 -14.87
C ASP A 203 -16.31 -28.17 -15.27
N LYS A 204 -16.96 -27.04 -15.00
CA LYS A 204 -18.36 -26.79 -15.41
C LYS A 204 -18.48 -26.72 -16.94
N VAL A 205 -17.53 -26.09 -17.64
CA VAL A 205 -17.52 -26.02 -19.10
C VAL A 205 -17.37 -27.40 -19.73
N GLU A 206 -16.44 -28.21 -19.24
CA GLU A 206 -16.25 -29.58 -19.74
C GLU A 206 -17.49 -30.43 -19.48
N THR A 207 -18.03 -30.38 -18.27
CA THR A 207 -19.26 -31.09 -17.89
C THR A 207 -20.44 -30.67 -18.78
N TYR A 208 -20.61 -29.38 -19.04
CA TYR A 208 -21.66 -28.86 -19.93
C TYR A 208 -21.55 -29.46 -21.34
N ASN A 209 -20.34 -29.52 -21.90
CA ASN A 209 -20.12 -30.06 -23.25
C ASN A 209 -20.41 -31.57 -23.31
N ILE A 210 -20.09 -32.32 -22.25
CA ILE A 210 -20.42 -33.74 -22.13
C ILE A 210 -21.94 -33.92 -22.09
N ASP A 211 -22.64 -33.21 -21.21
CA ASP A 211 -24.09 -33.34 -21.05
C ASP A 211 -24.87 -32.85 -22.27
N ASP A 212 -24.41 -31.78 -22.94
CA ASP A 212 -25.01 -31.28 -24.19
C ASP A 212 -24.87 -32.32 -25.30
N LYS A 213 -23.70 -32.97 -25.40
CA LYS A 213 -23.51 -34.09 -26.32
C LYS A 213 -24.43 -35.27 -25.99
N CYS A 214 -24.56 -35.61 -24.71
CA CYS A 214 -25.45 -36.68 -24.25
C CYS A 214 -26.92 -36.40 -24.59
N GLY A 215 -27.39 -35.17 -24.34
CA GLY A 215 -28.76 -34.74 -24.65
C GLY A 215 -29.10 -34.74 -26.14
N ARG A 216 -28.09 -34.76 -27.03
CA ARG A 216 -28.25 -34.82 -28.49
C ARG A 216 -28.28 -36.23 -29.07
N TYR A 217 -27.95 -37.27 -28.30
CA TYR A 217 -28.00 -38.64 -28.81
C TYR A 217 -29.43 -39.07 -29.14
N LYS A 218 -29.57 -39.80 -30.25
CA LYS A 218 -30.81 -40.39 -30.73
C LYS A 218 -30.56 -41.85 -31.10
N ASN A 219 -31.61 -42.65 -31.25
CA ASN A 219 -31.50 -44.08 -31.59
C ASN A 219 -30.76 -44.35 -32.91
N GLN A 220 -30.69 -43.35 -33.80
CA GLN A 220 -30.01 -43.44 -35.10
C GLN A 220 -28.64 -42.75 -35.10
N SER A 221 -28.14 -42.28 -33.96
CA SER A 221 -26.82 -41.65 -33.86
C SER A 221 -25.71 -42.66 -34.18
N THR A 222 -24.73 -42.27 -35.00
CA THR A 222 -23.63 -43.15 -35.42
C THR A 222 -22.60 -43.43 -34.32
N ASN A 223 -22.63 -42.66 -33.23
CA ASN A 223 -21.59 -42.64 -32.20
C ASN A 223 -22.04 -43.30 -30.88
N ILE A 224 -23.09 -44.12 -30.93
CA ILE A 224 -23.58 -44.89 -29.77
C ILE A 224 -23.10 -46.35 -29.86
N GLN A 225 -22.78 -46.94 -28.72
CA GLN A 225 -22.29 -48.33 -28.63
C GLN A 225 -22.65 -48.92 -27.26
N PHE A 226 -22.56 -50.25 -27.11
CA PHE A 226 -22.83 -50.92 -25.84
C PHE A 226 -21.70 -50.67 -24.84
N HIS A 227 -22.06 -50.21 -23.63
CA HIS A 227 -21.14 -50.04 -22.50
C HIS A 227 -21.63 -50.80 -21.26
N PRO A 228 -21.46 -52.14 -21.20
CA PRO A 228 -22.08 -52.98 -20.17
C PRO A 228 -21.62 -52.68 -18.73
N SER A 229 -20.46 -52.06 -18.56
CA SER A 229 -19.87 -51.75 -17.25
C SER A 229 -20.20 -50.34 -16.73
N SER A 230 -20.97 -49.55 -17.47
CA SER A 230 -21.29 -48.15 -17.11
C SER A 230 -22.40 -48.01 -16.06
N VAL A 231 -23.13 -49.07 -15.76
CA VAL A 231 -24.18 -49.07 -14.73
C VAL A 231 -23.54 -49.28 -13.35
N LYS A 232 -22.77 -48.28 -12.89
CA LYS A 232 -22.14 -48.26 -11.56
C LYS A 232 -22.42 -46.94 -10.88
N PHE A 233 -22.69 -47.00 -9.59
CA PHE A 233 -22.68 -45.82 -8.73
C PHE A 233 -21.28 -45.72 -8.10
N GLU A 234 -20.60 -44.61 -8.34
CA GLU A 234 -19.34 -44.32 -7.67
C GLU A 234 -19.61 -43.83 -6.25
N GLU A 235 -19.02 -44.48 -5.25
CA GLU A 235 -19.22 -44.13 -3.83
C GLU A 235 -18.69 -42.72 -3.48
N SER A 236 -17.79 -42.18 -4.29
CA SER A 236 -17.22 -40.83 -4.15
C SER A 236 -17.99 -39.73 -4.90
N ALA A 237 -19.11 -40.06 -5.55
CA ALA A 237 -19.89 -39.10 -6.34
C ALA A 237 -20.50 -38.00 -5.46
N SER A 238 -20.52 -36.77 -5.99
CA SER A 238 -21.20 -35.64 -5.35
C SER A 238 -22.71 -35.71 -5.53
N THR A 239 -23.46 -35.03 -4.67
CA THR A 239 -24.90 -34.82 -4.82
C THR A 239 -25.13 -33.45 -5.47
N PRO A 240 -26.32 -33.18 -6.05
CA PRO A 240 -26.64 -31.87 -6.59
C PRO A 240 -26.42 -30.73 -5.58
N GLU A 241 -26.73 -30.98 -4.29
CA GLU A 241 -26.56 -30.03 -3.21
C GLU A 241 -25.08 -29.76 -2.91
N THR A 242 -24.25 -30.81 -2.80
CA THR A 242 -22.81 -30.62 -2.53
C THR A 242 -22.06 -30.05 -3.72
N TRP A 243 -22.50 -30.35 -4.94
CA TRP A 243 -22.00 -29.77 -6.19
C TRP A 243 -22.31 -28.27 -6.29
N ALA A 244 -23.56 -27.85 -6.03
CA ALA A 244 -23.95 -26.45 -6.05
C ALA A 244 -23.24 -25.67 -4.93
N LYS A 245 -23.14 -26.28 -3.73
CA LYS A 245 -22.43 -25.69 -2.60
C LYS A 245 -20.95 -25.45 -2.89
N PHE A 246 -20.29 -26.35 -3.61
CA PHE A 246 -18.88 -26.17 -3.98
C PHE A 246 -18.65 -24.87 -4.75
N SER A 247 -19.43 -24.64 -5.81
CA SER A 247 -19.31 -23.42 -6.60
C SER A 247 -19.76 -22.18 -5.84
N HIS A 248 -20.81 -22.28 -5.02
CA HIS A 248 -21.23 -21.21 -4.14
C HIS A 248 -20.13 -20.80 -3.14
N ASP A 249 -19.50 -21.76 -2.46
CA ASP A 249 -18.45 -21.50 -1.47
C ASP A 249 -17.21 -20.87 -2.11
N ASN A 250 -16.88 -21.25 -3.37
CA ASN A 250 -15.78 -20.64 -4.13
C ASN A 250 -16.08 -19.17 -4.46
N ILE A 251 -17.26 -18.89 -5.00
CA ILE A 251 -17.72 -17.52 -5.32
C ILE A 251 -17.75 -16.66 -4.05
N TYR A 252 -18.31 -17.18 -2.96
CA TYR A 252 -18.39 -16.45 -1.69
C TYR A 252 -17.01 -16.06 -1.16
N ARG A 253 -15.99 -16.92 -1.30
CA ARG A 253 -14.62 -16.60 -0.88
C ARG A 253 -13.99 -15.55 -1.80
N ALA A 254 -14.17 -15.67 -3.11
CA ALA A 254 -13.71 -14.68 -4.08
C ALA A 254 -14.34 -13.30 -3.82
N GLU A 255 -15.64 -13.24 -3.57
CA GLU A 255 -16.36 -12.01 -3.27
C GLU A 255 -15.82 -11.34 -2.00
N ARG A 256 -15.48 -12.13 -0.96
CA ARG A 256 -14.88 -11.59 0.26
C ARG A 256 -13.52 -10.93 0.02
N GLU A 257 -12.67 -11.53 -0.81
CA GLU A 257 -11.37 -10.95 -1.17
C GLU A 257 -11.53 -9.71 -2.06
N ARG A 258 -12.53 -9.73 -2.96
CA ARG A 258 -12.90 -8.56 -3.76
C ARG A 258 -13.33 -7.38 -2.86
N LEU A 259 -14.20 -7.63 -1.88
CA LEU A 259 -14.64 -6.60 -0.92
C LEU A 259 -13.49 -6.10 -0.03
N ALA A 260 -12.59 -6.99 0.39
CA ALA A 260 -11.38 -6.61 1.11
C ALA A 260 -10.49 -5.66 0.28
N SER A 261 -10.36 -5.93 -1.02
CA SER A 261 -9.63 -5.06 -1.97
C SER A 261 -10.27 -3.68 -2.12
N VAL A 262 -11.59 -3.62 -2.27
CA VAL A 262 -12.34 -2.34 -2.35
C VAL A 262 -12.10 -1.50 -1.09
N ASN A 263 -12.22 -2.11 0.08
CA ASN A 263 -11.99 -1.43 1.35
C ASN A 263 -10.54 -0.96 1.50
N LEU A 264 -9.57 -1.79 1.06
CA LEU A 264 -8.16 -1.43 1.08
C LEU A 264 -7.86 -0.26 0.14
N ARG A 265 -8.47 -0.20 -1.04
CA ARG A 265 -8.31 0.96 -1.95
C ARG A 265 -8.82 2.25 -1.32
N ALA A 266 -9.99 2.22 -0.67
CA ALA A 266 -10.53 3.37 0.04
C ALA A 266 -9.61 3.82 1.19
N LEU A 267 -9.06 2.86 1.96
CA LEU A 267 -8.07 3.15 3.00
C LEU A 267 -6.80 3.77 2.42
N ILE A 268 -6.27 3.24 1.31
CA ILE A 268 -5.09 3.81 0.65
C ILE A 268 -5.36 5.25 0.20
N ASP A 269 -6.54 5.54 -0.34
CA ASP A 269 -6.88 6.90 -0.78
C ASP A 269 -6.88 7.89 0.40
N ASN A 270 -7.48 7.51 1.53
CA ASN A 270 -7.46 8.31 2.75
C ASN A 270 -6.03 8.52 3.28
N ILE A 271 -5.23 7.44 3.36
CA ILE A 271 -3.82 7.53 3.79
C ILE A 271 -3.05 8.51 2.90
N LEU A 272 -3.21 8.42 1.58
CA LEU A 272 -2.52 9.30 0.64
C LEU A 272 -2.94 10.77 0.79
N HIS A 273 -4.22 11.02 1.06
CA HIS A 273 -4.73 12.35 1.35
C HIS A 273 -4.11 12.90 2.63
N ASP A 274 -4.28 12.20 3.76
CA ASP A 274 -3.84 12.63 5.09
C ASP A 274 -2.33 12.89 5.11
N VAL A 275 -1.54 11.95 4.58
CA VAL A 275 -0.07 12.09 4.48
C VAL A 275 0.34 13.32 3.68
N SER A 276 -0.34 13.59 2.56
CA SER A 276 0.01 14.73 1.70
C SER A 276 -0.28 16.08 2.37
N GLU A 277 -1.35 16.15 3.16
CA GLU A 277 -1.72 17.33 3.94
C GLU A 277 -0.81 17.50 5.15
N ASP A 278 -0.53 16.44 5.90
CA ASP A 278 0.38 16.47 7.06
C ASP A 278 1.78 16.98 6.68
N LEU A 279 2.34 16.48 5.58
CA LEU A 279 3.63 16.95 5.06
C LEU A 279 3.59 18.42 4.66
N ARG A 280 2.47 18.90 4.09
CA ARG A 280 2.34 20.31 3.73
C ARG A 280 2.15 21.23 4.93
N MET A 281 1.36 20.81 5.92
CA MET A 281 1.21 21.54 7.17
C MET A 281 2.55 21.67 7.89
N GLN A 282 3.31 20.57 8.01
CA GLN A 282 4.62 20.61 8.66
C GLN A 282 5.63 21.45 7.86
N CYS A 283 5.60 21.36 6.52
CA CYS A 283 6.45 22.20 5.67
C CYS A 283 6.16 23.70 5.88
N ALA A 284 4.88 24.07 6.03
CA ALA A 284 4.46 25.43 6.32
C ALA A 284 4.94 25.90 7.70
N ALA A 285 4.81 25.06 8.73
CA ALA A 285 5.29 25.36 10.08
C ALA A 285 6.80 25.64 10.11
N VAL A 286 7.59 24.81 9.41
CA VAL A 286 9.04 25.03 9.28
C VAL A 286 9.35 26.34 8.53
N ASN A 287 8.62 26.64 7.45
CA ASN A 287 8.81 27.88 6.68
C ASN A 287 8.47 29.13 7.52
N GLU A 288 7.43 29.06 8.34
CA GLU A 288 7.05 30.11 9.27
C GLU A 288 8.13 30.32 10.34
N ALA A 289 8.63 29.23 10.93
CA ALA A 289 9.74 29.29 11.88
C ALA A 289 10.98 29.94 11.27
N PHE A 290 11.35 29.57 10.04
CA PHE A 290 12.46 30.20 9.31
C PHE A 290 12.23 31.68 9.07
N ALA A 291 11.03 32.07 8.63
CA ALA A 291 10.69 33.46 8.38
C ALA A 291 10.82 34.30 9.66
N LYS A 292 10.26 33.81 10.77
CA LYS A 292 10.38 34.45 12.08
C LYS A 292 11.84 34.58 12.53
N ARG A 293 12.62 33.49 12.41
CA ARG A 293 14.03 33.49 12.81
C ARG A 293 14.87 34.47 11.99
N CYS A 294 14.61 34.57 10.68
CA CYS A 294 15.29 35.55 9.83
C CYS A 294 14.94 36.99 10.22
N LEU A 295 13.70 37.28 10.60
CA LEU A 295 13.29 38.61 11.08
C LEU A 295 14.00 38.98 12.39
N GLU A 296 14.08 38.03 13.34
CA GLU A 296 14.81 38.23 14.60
C GLU A 296 16.30 38.50 14.37
N LEU A 297 16.93 37.73 13.46
CA LEU A 297 18.35 37.91 13.11
C LEU A 297 18.60 39.23 12.41
N ASP A 298 17.72 39.63 11.48
CA ASP A 298 17.82 40.92 10.81
C ASP A 298 17.66 42.06 11.82
N ASP A 299 16.63 42.06 12.67
CA ASP A 299 16.44 43.12 13.68
C ASP A 299 17.65 43.24 14.62
N THR A 300 18.18 42.10 15.07
CA THR A 300 19.39 42.06 15.89
C THR A 300 20.60 42.64 15.14
N LYS A 301 20.78 42.26 13.87
CA LYS A 301 21.85 42.79 13.02
C LYS A 301 21.73 44.30 12.83
N HIS A 302 20.54 44.81 12.52
CA HIS A 302 20.30 46.26 12.36
C HIS A 302 20.59 47.03 13.64
N LYS A 303 20.24 46.49 14.81
CA LYS A 303 20.58 47.09 16.12
C LYS A 303 22.09 47.15 16.33
N LEU A 304 22.81 46.08 16.01
CA LEU A 304 24.28 46.04 16.10
C LEU A 304 24.93 47.05 15.14
N GLU A 305 24.45 47.13 13.90
CA GLU A 305 24.91 48.11 12.90
C GLU A 305 24.62 49.55 13.34
N HIS A 306 23.47 49.80 13.98
CA HIS A 306 23.12 51.12 14.53
C HIS A 306 24.05 51.54 15.67
N HIS A 307 24.42 50.61 16.54
CA HIS A 307 25.35 50.86 17.66
C HIS A 307 26.82 50.92 17.25
N LEU A 308 27.14 50.66 15.97
CA LEU A 308 28.49 50.83 15.44
C LEU A 308 28.81 52.33 15.28
N THR A 309 29.25 52.97 16.36
CA THR A 309 29.46 54.42 16.41
C THR A 309 30.86 54.85 15.94
N LEU A 310 31.04 54.91 14.62
CA LEU A 310 32.27 55.48 14.03
C LEU A 310 32.46 56.97 14.36
N LYS A 311 31.35 57.69 14.60
CA LYS A 311 31.37 59.11 14.93
C LYS A 311 32.07 59.39 16.26
N GLU A 312 31.73 58.63 17.31
CA GLU A 312 32.32 58.83 18.65
C GLU A 312 33.83 58.58 18.65
N ILE A 313 34.29 57.58 17.87
CA ILE A 313 35.71 57.33 17.65
C ILE A 313 36.38 58.56 17.01
N GLY A 314 35.82 59.09 15.93
CA GLY A 314 36.35 60.27 15.26
C GLY A 314 36.34 61.54 16.13
N ASP A 315 35.27 61.75 16.90
CA ASP A 315 35.16 62.86 17.86
C ASP A 315 36.23 62.74 18.96
N GLN A 316 36.49 61.52 19.44
CA GLN A 316 37.51 61.25 20.46
C GLN A 316 38.95 61.37 19.91
N GLU A 317 39.20 60.94 18.67
CA GLU A 317 40.47 61.19 17.97
C GLU A 317 40.75 62.68 17.84
N ALA A 318 39.75 63.47 17.43
CA ALA A 318 39.86 64.93 17.34
C ALA A 318 40.12 65.57 18.72
N ASN A 319 39.45 65.09 19.77
CA ASN A 319 39.68 65.51 21.15
C ASN A 319 41.13 65.25 21.61
N ILE A 320 41.69 64.07 21.30
CA ILE A 320 43.10 63.73 21.58
C ILE A 320 44.05 64.71 20.88
N VAL A 321 43.78 65.04 19.61
CA VAL A 321 44.59 66.03 18.87
C VAL A 321 44.51 67.41 19.53
N ALA A 322 43.31 67.85 19.91
CA ALA A 322 43.10 69.13 20.59
C ALA A 322 43.82 69.19 21.95
N LEU A 323 43.76 68.13 22.75
CA LEU A 323 44.47 68.02 24.04
C LEU A 323 46.00 68.05 23.86
N LYS A 324 46.52 67.34 22.86
CA LYS A 324 47.96 67.39 22.51
C LYS A 324 48.39 68.79 22.12
N GLN A 325 47.57 69.51 21.35
CA GLN A 325 47.86 70.89 20.97
C GLN A 325 47.82 71.83 22.19
N ALA A 326 46.81 71.73 23.05
CA ALA A 326 46.70 72.55 24.25
C ALA A 326 47.90 72.37 25.21
N ILE A 327 48.46 71.16 25.32
CA ILE A 327 49.68 70.92 26.09
C ILE A 327 50.87 71.64 25.46
N ARG A 328 51.05 71.55 24.12
CA ARG A 328 52.13 72.23 23.40
C ARG A 328 52.04 73.75 23.54
N ASP A 329 50.83 74.30 23.45
CA ASP A 329 50.60 75.75 23.57
C ASP A 329 51.03 76.31 24.94
N LYS A 330 51.08 75.46 25.99
CA LYS A 330 51.56 75.84 27.33
C LYS A 330 53.07 75.74 27.51
N GLU A 331 53.80 75.08 26.61
CA GLU A 331 55.27 74.98 26.67
C GLU A 331 55.95 76.35 26.50
N GLY A 332 55.43 77.20 25.61
CA GLY A 332 55.94 78.54 25.36
C GLY A 332 55.89 79.43 26.61
N PRO A 333 54.70 79.66 27.20
CA PRO A 333 54.55 80.38 28.47
C PRO A 333 55.38 79.80 29.61
N MET A 334 55.43 78.47 29.75
CA MET A 334 56.25 77.80 30.77
C MET A 334 57.74 78.13 30.62
N LYS A 335 58.28 78.04 29.39
CA LYS A 335 59.67 78.41 29.11
C LYS A 335 59.94 79.87 29.46
N VAL A 336 59.05 80.79 29.11
CA VAL A 336 59.19 82.22 29.43
C VAL A 336 59.27 82.44 30.94
N ALA A 337 58.35 81.85 31.71
CA ALA A 337 58.32 82.00 33.16
C ALA A 337 59.58 81.39 33.83
N GLN A 338 60.00 80.19 33.40
CA GLN A 338 61.20 79.52 33.90
C GLN A 338 62.50 80.27 33.54
N THR A 339 62.65 80.76 32.30
CA THR A 339 63.82 81.56 31.90
C THR A 339 63.89 82.86 32.70
N ARG A 340 62.77 83.54 32.91
CA ARG A 340 62.73 84.74 33.77
C ARG A 340 63.17 84.44 35.20
N LEU A 341 62.77 83.31 35.78
CA LEU A 341 63.22 82.89 37.11
C LEU A 341 64.72 82.56 37.13
N TYR A 342 65.21 81.86 36.10
CA TYR A 342 66.61 81.51 35.93
C TYR A 342 67.49 82.77 35.85
N ASP A 343 67.18 83.72 34.98
CA ASP A 343 67.96 84.96 34.82
C ASP A 343 67.97 85.77 36.13
N ARG A 344 66.83 85.82 36.84
CA ARG A 344 66.71 86.49 38.13
C ARG A 344 67.49 85.81 39.27
N SER A 345 67.94 84.57 39.10
CA SER A 345 68.76 83.84 40.09
C SER A 345 70.21 84.32 40.16
N PHE A 346 70.69 85.03 39.12
CA PHE A 346 72.06 85.58 39.07
C PHE A 346 72.19 86.97 39.68
N ARG A 347 71.13 87.51 40.28
CA ARG A 347 71.16 88.83 40.93
C ARG A 347 72.15 88.81 42.11
N PRO A 348 73.11 89.74 42.20
CA PRO A 348 74.18 89.68 43.20
C PRO A 348 73.73 90.17 44.58
N ASN A 349 74.24 89.55 45.65
CA ASN A 349 74.12 89.99 47.03
C ASN A 349 72.66 90.30 47.46
N VAL A 350 72.40 91.52 47.95
CA VAL A 350 71.09 91.97 48.46
C VAL A 350 70.02 92.08 47.37
N GLU A 351 70.41 92.19 46.10
CA GLU A 351 69.51 92.27 44.95
C GLU A 351 68.85 90.92 44.61
N LEU A 352 69.31 89.81 45.21
CA LEU A 352 68.61 88.51 45.21
C LEU A 352 67.38 88.55 46.13
N CYS A 353 66.54 89.55 45.92
CA CYS A 353 65.36 89.82 46.72
C CYS A 353 64.19 88.95 46.28
N ARG A 354 63.44 88.44 47.26
CA ARG A 354 62.13 87.79 47.08
C ARG A 354 61.04 88.85 47.01
N ASP A 355 61.05 89.59 45.91
CA ASP A 355 60.07 90.64 45.62
C ASP A 355 58.76 90.06 45.05
N ALA A 356 57.76 90.91 44.87
CA ALA A 356 56.45 90.51 44.35
C ALA A 356 56.54 89.85 42.96
N ALA A 357 57.45 90.33 42.10
CA ALA A 357 57.67 89.74 40.77
C ALA A 357 58.26 88.34 40.85
N GLN A 358 59.19 88.08 41.78
CA GLN A 358 59.74 86.76 42.06
C GLN A 358 58.64 85.79 42.49
N PHE A 359 57.78 86.18 43.44
CA PHE A 359 56.68 85.34 43.89
C PHE A 359 55.65 85.08 42.78
N ARG A 360 55.31 86.07 41.96
CA ARG A 360 54.34 85.87 40.88
C ARG A 360 54.86 84.94 39.78
N LEU A 361 56.14 85.02 39.42
CA LEU A 361 56.74 84.09 38.45
C LEU A 361 56.79 82.65 38.97
N ILE A 362 57.05 82.45 40.27
CA ILE A 362 56.97 81.12 40.91
C ILE A 362 55.54 80.60 40.81
N SER A 363 54.56 81.40 41.22
CA SER A 363 53.13 81.06 41.14
C SER A 363 52.66 80.80 39.71
N GLU A 364 53.15 81.54 38.71
CA GLU A 364 52.85 81.30 37.29
C GLU A 364 53.39 79.93 36.82
N VAL A 365 54.61 79.56 37.24
CA VAL A 365 55.16 78.23 36.95
C VAL A 365 54.36 77.13 37.64
N GLU A 366 53.94 77.32 38.89
CA GLU A 366 53.09 76.37 39.62
C GLU A 366 51.73 76.19 38.91
N GLU A 367 51.02 77.28 38.60
CA GLU A 367 49.73 77.28 37.89
C GLU A 367 49.83 76.59 36.50
N LEU A 368 50.90 76.87 35.75
CA LEU A 368 51.13 76.24 34.45
C LEU A 368 51.49 74.75 34.58
N THR A 369 52.21 74.36 35.64
CA THR A 369 52.57 72.96 35.91
C THR A 369 51.31 72.15 36.22
N GLU A 370 50.47 72.64 37.14
CA GLU A 370 49.18 72.01 37.46
C GLU A 370 48.27 71.91 36.23
N SER A 371 48.21 72.97 35.41
CA SER A 371 47.43 72.98 34.17
C SER A 371 47.90 71.93 33.18
N ILE A 372 49.23 71.80 32.97
CA ILE A 372 49.81 70.79 32.08
C ILE A 372 49.57 69.38 32.62
N GLU A 373 49.71 69.15 33.92
CA GLU A 373 49.44 67.86 34.55
C GLU A 373 47.97 67.45 34.40
N SER A 374 47.04 68.37 34.60
CA SER A 374 45.60 68.15 34.39
C SER A 374 45.29 67.79 32.93
N LEU A 375 45.87 68.52 31.97
CA LEU A 375 45.73 68.23 30.54
C LEU A 375 46.33 66.87 30.16
N LYS A 376 47.51 66.51 30.71
CA LYS A 376 48.14 65.20 30.50
C LYS A 376 47.28 64.06 31.04
N LYS A 377 46.67 64.24 32.22
CA LYS A 377 45.74 63.27 32.79
C LYS A 377 44.52 63.08 31.87
N LYS A 378 43.92 64.18 31.39
CA LYS A 378 42.79 64.11 30.46
C LYS A 378 43.17 63.48 29.12
N LEU A 379 44.38 63.71 28.64
CA LEU A 379 44.89 63.05 27.45
C LEU A 379 44.98 61.53 27.66
N GLN A 380 45.50 61.07 28.80
CA GLN A 380 45.58 59.65 29.13
C GLN A 380 44.18 59.01 29.23
N ASP A 381 43.24 59.67 29.91
CA ASP A 381 41.84 59.23 29.99
C ASP A 381 41.24 59.10 28.58
N ALA A 382 41.53 60.08 27.71
CA ALA A 382 41.00 60.12 26.36
C ALA A 382 41.58 59.01 25.47
N GLU A 383 42.89 58.77 25.54
CA GLU A 383 43.58 57.69 24.82
C GLU A 383 43.09 56.30 25.29
N GLN A 384 42.83 56.12 26.59
CA GLN A 384 42.25 54.88 27.10
C GLN A 384 40.80 54.69 26.61
N SER A 385 39.99 55.75 26.61
CA SER A 385 38.63 55.69 26.09
C SER A 385 38.60 55.34 24.60
N LEU A 386 39.53 55.87 23.80
CA LEU A 386 39.63 55.53 22.38
C LEU A 386 39.91 54.04 22.18
N ARG A 387 40.87 53.46 22.92
CA ARG A 387 41.17 52.02 22.85
C ARG A 387 39.94 51.17 23.18
N ASN A 388 39.19 51.54 24.23
CA ASN A 388 37.97 50.82 24.60
C ASN A 388 36.89 50.90 23.51
N LEU A 389 36.77 52.04 22.83
CA LEU A 389 35.83 52.22 21.72
C LEU A 389 36.26 51.39 20.50
N GLU A 390 37.55 51.32 20.18
CA GLU A 390 38.09 50.47 19.10
C GLU A 390 37.85 48.99 19.37
N ASP A 391 38.09 48.52 20.60
CA ASP A 391 37.79 47.15 21.03
C ASP A 391 36.30 46.84 20.89
N THR A 392 35.44 47.77 21.30
CA THR A 392 33.97 47.64 21.16
C THR A 392 33.55 47.58 19.70
N ARG A 393 34.14 48.42 18.82
CA ARG A 393 33.90 48.40 17.38
C ARG A 393 34.25 47.04 16.78
N MET A 394 35.43 46.52 17.09
CA MET A 394 35.90 45.22 16.59
C MET A 394 34.96 44.08 17.01
N ASN A 395 34.48 44.12 18.26
CA ASN A 395 33.51 43.14 18.77
C ASN A 395 32.16 43.24 18.03
N LEU A 396 31.64 44.45 17.82
CA LEU A 396 30.38 44.66 17.08
C LEU A 396 30.50 44.19 15.61
N GLU A 397 31.60 44.51 14.93
CA GLU A 397 31.87 44.05 13.56
C GLU A 397 31.88 42.52 13.48
N LYS A 398 32.51 41.85 14.45
CA LYS A 398 32.51 40.40 14.55
C LYS A 398 31.10 39.84 14.73
N GLU A 399 30.29 40.41 15.63
CA GLU A 399 28.91 39.97 15.85
C GLU A 399 28.02 40.19 14.61
N ILE A 400 28.17 41.32 13.91
CA ILE A 400 27.47 41.59 12.65
C ILE A 400 27.83 40.54 11.58
N ALA A 401 29.11 40.15 11.50
CA ALA A 401 29.56 39.10 10.59
C ALA A 401 28.93 37.73 10.94
N VAL A 402 28.83 37.39 12.23
CA VAL A 402 28.13 36.18 12.70
C VAL A 402 26.66 36.20 12.31
N LYS A 403 25.93 37.30 12.58
CA LYS A 403 24.51 37.42 12.19
C LYS A 403 24.33 37.31 10.68
N THR A 404 25.22 37.94 9.90
CA THR A 404 25.21 37.86 8.44
C THR A 404 25.42 36.43 7.93
N ASN A 405 26.32 35.66 8.57
CA ASN A 405 26.51 34.24 8.26
C ASN A 405 25.23 33.42 8.54
N SER A 406 24.60 33.61 9.69
CA SER A 406 23.36 32.92 10.07
C SER A 406 22.21 33.20 9.09
N ILE A 407 22.02 34.48 8.73
CA ILE A 407 21.01 34.91 7.74
C ILE A 407 21.28 34.27 6.37
N PHE A 408 22.55 34.22 5.95
CA PHE A 408 22.93 33.59 4.68
C PHE A 408 22.62 32.10 4.68
N ILE A 409 22.96 31.37 5.74
CA ILE A 409 22.65 29.94 5.87
C ILE A 409 21.13 29.72 5.78
N ASP A 410 20.34 30.47 6.54
CA ASP A 410 18.89 30.27 6.55
C ASP A 410 18.23 30.63 5.23
N ARG A 411 18.51 31.82 4.69
CA ARG A 411 17.84 32.28 3.46
C ARG A 411 18.36 31.58 2.22
N GLN A 412 19.67 31.51 2.05
CA GLN A 412 20.29 31.11 0.79
C GLN A 412 20.60 29.62 0.73
N LYS A 413 20.81 28.96 1.87
CA LYS A 413 21.07 27.50 1.89
C LYS A 413 19.84 26.70 2.26
N CYS A 414 19.05 27.14 3.25
CA CYS A 414 17.90 26.36 3.69
C CYS A 414 16.63 26.72 2.91
N MET A 415 16.11 27.93 3.11
CA MET A 415 14.83 28.37 2.53
C MET A 415 14.81 28.30 0.99
N ALA A 416 15.93 28.63 0.34
CA ALA A 416 16.06 28.48 -1.11
C ALA A 416 15.85 27.03 -1.58
N HIS A 417 16.37 26.04 -0.87
CA HIS A 417 16.17 24.62 -1.20
C HIS A 417 14.74 24.17 -0.92
N ARG A 418 14.11 24.69 0.14
CA ARG A 418 12.71 24.40 0.49
C ARG A 418 11.71 24.82 -0.59
N THR A 419 12.05 25.73 -1.49
CA THR A 419 11.20 26.05 -2.66
C THR A 419 10.94 24.85 -3.58
N ARG A 420 11.77 23.80 -3.50
CA ARG A 420 11.65 22.57 -4.28
C ARG A 420 10.74 21.52 -3.64
N TYR A 421 10.07 21.84 -2.53
CA TYR A 421 9.19 20.91 -1.83
C TYR A 421 8.03 20.44 -2.74
N PRO A 422 7.79 19.13 -2.88
CA PRO A 422 6.78 18.58 -3.80
C PRO A 422 5.36 19.08 -3.52
N THR A 423 4.56 19.29 -4.56
CA THR A 423 3.12 19.66 -4.45
C THR A 423 2.30 18.57 -3.75
N VAL A 424 1.15 18.95 -3.16
CA VAL A 424 0.20 18.00 -2.55
C VAL A 424 -0.11 16.86 -3.52
N LEU A 425 -0.39 17.18 -4.79
CA LEU A 425 -0.65 16.19 -5.83
C LEU A 425 0.49 15.18 -5.99
N LYS A 426 1.75 15.65 -6.01
CA LYS A 426 2.92 14.77 -6.13
C LYS A 426 3.12 13.92 -4.88
N LEU A 427 2.90 14.48 -3.69
CA LEU A 427 2.96 13.74 -2.42
C LEU A 427 1.85 12.68 -2.31
N ALA A 428 0.69 12.95 -2.90
CA ALA A 428 -0.43 12.01 -3.00
C ALA A 428 -0.25 10.97 -4.15
N GLY A 429 0.91 10.94 -4.81
CA GLY A 429 1.23 9.97 -5.86
C GLY A 429 0.66 10.29 -7.24
N TYR A 430 0.10 11.48 -7.44
CA TYR A 430 -0.34 11.95 -8.75
C TYR A 430 0.82 12.62 -9.49
N ARG A 431 1.14 12.06 -10.68
CA ARG A 431 2.22 12.40 -11.62
C ARG A 431 3.44 11.48 -11.51
#